data_AF-A0AA44WAA7-F1
#
_entry.id   AF-A0AA44WAA7-F1
#
_cell.length_a   1.000
_cell.length_b   1.000
_cell.length_c   1.000
_cell.angle_alpha   90.00
_cell.angle_beta   90.00
_cell.angle_gamma   90.00
#
_symmetry.space_group_name_H-M   'P 1'
#
loop_
_entity.id
_entity.type
_entity.pdbx_description
1 polymer ?
#
loop_
_entity_poly.entity_id
_entity_poly.type
_entity_poly.pdbx_seq_one_letter_code
_entity_poly.pdbx_strand_id
1 'polypeptide(L)'
;MPWCWILHWPPPIIAPTFNKFFIYKKVPEGLPIAGQDLVVEDRPINLENAPLYSSILVEVLYSSFDPYIYGRIRDPKVKSYSPPFELDASLRPRLAYRERLRRKGSPL
;
A
#
# COMPACT_ATOMS: atom_id res chain seq x y z
N MET A 1 -44.47 34.27 7.80
CA MET A 1 -44.31 33.26 6.72
C MET A 1 -42.82 33.03 6.52
N PRO A 2 -42.19 32.04 7.19
CA PRO A 2 -40.77 31.82 7.03
C PRO A 2 -40.57 30.95 5.78
N TRP A 3 -39.96 31.56 4.76
CA TRP A 3 -39.42 30.85 3.61
C TRP A 3 -38.23 30.02 4.09
N CYS A 4 -38.37 28.70 3.99
CA CYS A 4 -37.43 27.72 4.49
C CYS A 4 -36.27 27.54 3.50
N TRP A 5 -35.04 27.78 3.96
CA TRP A 5 -33.78 27.67 3.23
C TRP A 5 -33.34 26.19 3.13
N ILE A 6 -33.96 25.40 2.26
CA ILE A 6 -33.48 24.04 1.95
C ILE A 6 -32.86 24.04 0.55
N LEU A 7 -31.63 24.57 0.41
CA LEU A 7 -30.86 24.40 -0.83
C LEU A 7 -29.34 24.54 -0.66
N HIS A 8 -28.82 24.32 0.55
CA HIS A 8 -27.39 24.13 0.75
C HIS A 8 -27.19 22.75 1.36
N TRP A 9 -27.25 21.74 0.49
CA TRP A 9 -26.76 20.41 0.84
C TRP A 9 -25.25 20.53 1.11
N PRO A 10 -24.71 20.04 2.24
CA PRO A 10 -23.27 20.08 2.46
C PRO A 10 -22.58 19.25 1.38
N PRO A 11 -21.47 19.73 0.78
CA PRO A 11 -20.73 18.92 -0.18
C PRO A 11 -20.37 17.58 0.46
N PRO A 12 -20.39 16.46 -0.29
CA PRO A 12 -20.02 15.16 0.26
C PRO A 12 -18.65 15.30 0.92
N ILE A 13 -18.58 14.88 2.18
CA ILE A 13 -17.32 14.90 2.94
C ILE A 13 -16.39 13.93 2.20
N ILE A 14 -15.38 14.47 1.52
CA ILE A 14 -14.32 13.71 0.85
C ILE A 14 -13.48 13.06 1.95
N ALA A 15 -13.97 11.96 2.49
CA ALA A 15 -13.33 11.26 3.58
C ALA A 15 -12.25 10.32 3.00
N PRO A 16 -11.01 10.36 3.50
CA PRO A 16 -10.05 9.30 3.23
C PRO A 16 -10.68 7.94 3.59
N THR A 17 -10.70 7.02 2.63
CA THR A 17 -11.27 5.68 2.83
C THR A 17 -10.23 4.81 3.54
N PHE A 18 -10.66 4.10 4.60
CA PHE A 18 -9.83 3.11 5.30
C PHE A 18 -9.28 2.07 4.31
N ASN A 19 -7.98 1.78 4.41
CA ASN A 19 -7.30 0.83 3.54
C ASN A 19 -6.18 0.13 4.32
N LYS A 20 -6.45 -1.12 4.69
CA LYS A 20 -5.56 -1.91 5.54
C LYS A 20 -4.48 -2.59 4.71
N PHE A 21 -3.25 -2.51 5.20
CA PHE A 21 -2.08 -3.14 4.61
C PHE A 21 -1.50 -4.16 5.57
N PHE A 22 -1.09 -5.29 5.02
CA PHE A 22 -0.25 -6.26 5.71
C PHE A 22 1.22 -5.96 5.38
N ILE A 23 1.97 -5.53 6.40
CA ILE A 23 3.26 -4.87 6.27
C ILE A 23 4.35 -5.68 6.96
N TYR A 24 5.49 -5.76 6.28
CA TYR A 24 6.71 -6.36 6.79
C TYR A 24 7.53 -5.33 7.57
N LYS A 25 7.64 -5.50 8.89
CA LYS A 25 8.26 -4.53 9.82
C LYS A 25 9.65 -4.92 10.29
N LYS A 26 9.90 -6.22 10.49
CA LYS A 26 11.17 -6.72 11.00
C LYS A 26 11.51 -8.04 10.33
N VAL A 27 12.81 -8.23 10.05
CA VAL A 27 13.34 -9.53 9.62
C VAL A 27 13.15 -10.55 10.75
N PRO A 28 12.44 -11.66 10.51
CA PRO A 28 12.24 -12.69 11.51
C PRO A 28 13.54 -13.46 11.75
N GLU A 29 13.79 -13.81 13.01
CA GLU A 29 14.94 -14.65 13.42
C GLU A 29 14.64 -16.16 13.26
N GLY A 30 13.37 -16.49 12.99
CA GLY A 30 12.86 -17.85 12.77
C GLY A 30 11.54 -17.78 12.02
N LEU A 31 10.47 -18.34 12.61
CA LEU A 31 9.12 -18.17 12.08
C LEU A 31 8.63 -16.73 12.30
N PRO A 32 7.94 -16.11 11.32
CA PRO A 32 7.36 -14.78 11.46
C PRO A 32 6.34 -14.71 12.60
N ILE A 33 6.49 -13.70 13.44
CA ILE A 33 5.59 -13.43 14.58
C ILE A 33 4.59 -12.33 14.17
N ALA A 34 3.30 -12.65 14.31
CA ALA A 34 2.22 -11.69 14.07
C ALA A 34 2.27 -10.54 15.08
N GLY A 35 2.13 -9.30 14.60
CA GLY A 35 2.20 -8.08 15.42
C GLY A 35 3.62 -7.55 15.64
N GLN A 36 4.66 -8.32 15.32
CA GLN A 36 6.06 -7.89 15.41
C GLN A 36 6.73 -7.82 14.04
N ASP A 37 6.86 -8.96 13.38
CA ASP A 37 7.51 -9.05 12.07
C ASP A 37 6.55 -8.65 10.97
N LEU A 38 5.27 -9.01 11.14
CA LEU A 38 4.17 -8.73 10.23
C LEU A 38 3.05 -8.00 10.97
N VAL A 39 2.70 -6.81 10.50
CA VAL A 39 1.73 -5.92 11.16
C VAL A 39 0.65 -5.49 10.18
N VAL A 40 -0.59 -5.38 10.67
CA VAL A 40 -1.68 -4.76 9.91
C VAL A 40 -1.75 -3.28 10.28
N GLU A 41 -1.55 -2.40 9.31
CA GLU A 41 -1.72 -0.95 9.49
C GLU A 41 -2.80 -0.42 8.57
N ASP A 42 -3.47 0.65 8.98
CA ASP A 42 -4.37 1.40 8.12
C ASP A 42 -3.61 2.55 7.45
N ARG A 43 -3.70 2.63 6.12
CA ARG A 43 -3.12 3.72 5.33
C ARG A 43 -4.19 4.27 4.39
N PRO A 44 -4.91 5.32 4.80
CA PRO A 44 -6.08 5.80 4.08
C PRO A 44 -5.77 6.24 2.64
N ILE A 45 -6.71 6.01 1.74
CA ILE A 45 -6.62 6.41 0.32
C ILE A 45 -7.82 7.29 -0.07
N ASN A 46 -7.57 8.30 -0.91
CA ASN A 46 -8.62 9.07 -1.56
C ASN A 46 -8.98 8.39 -2.89
N LEU A 47 -10.20 7.87 -3.01
CA LEU A 47 -10.65 7.13 -4.19
C LEU A 47 -10.92 8.03 -5.40
N GLU A 48 -11.33 9.29 -5.18
CA GLU A 48 -11.67 10.22 -6.27
C GLU A 48 -10.42 10.81 -6.93
N ASN A 49 -9.36 11.01 -6.14
CA ASN A 49 -8.12 11.63 -6.58
C ASN A 49 -6.91 10.69 -6.46
N ALA A 50 -7.14 9.38 -6.56
CA ALA A 50 -6.04 8.41 -6.54
C ALA A 50 -5.11 8.68 -7.73
N PRO A 51 -3.80 8.83 -7.53
CA PRO A 51 -2.87 9.06 -8.63
C PRO A 51 -2.71 7.77 -9.46
N LEU A 52 -3.47 7.67 -10.54
CA LEU A 52 -3.42 6.54 -11.47
C LEU A 52 -2.43 6.82 -12.61
N TYR A 53 -1.12 6.80 -12.29
CA TYR A 53 -0.05 6.95 -13.28
C TYR A 53 0.03 5.71 -14.18
N SER A 54 -0.86 5.58 -15.17
CA SER A 54 -1.01 4.38 -16.01
C SER A 54 -1.22 3.07 -15.21
N SER A 55 -1.82 3.21 -14.02
CA SER A 55 -2.11 2.12 -13.10
C SER A 55 -3.61 1.94 -12.93
N ILE A 56 -3.99 0.82 -12.30
CA ILE A 56 -5.38 0.52 -11.97
C ILE A 56 -5.57 0.57 -10.45
N LEU A 57 -6.72 1.08 -10.02
CA LEU A 57 -7.19 0.95 -8.65
C LEU A 57 -8.06 -0.29 -8.54
N VAL A 58 -7.77 -1.16 -7.58
CA VAL A 58 -8.47 -2.44 -7.41
C VAL A 58 -8.79 -2.67 -5.96
N GLU A 59 -10.01 -3.13 -5.69
CA GLU A 59 -10.40 -3.71 -4.41
C GLU A 59 -9.92 -5.17 -4.36
N VAL A 60 -9.00 -5.47 -3.44
CA VAL A 60 -8.45 -6.82 -3.30
C VAL A 60 -9.38 -7.63 -2.40
N LEU A 61 -10.12 -8.56 -3.00
CA LEU A 61 -11.03 -9.46 -2.28
C LEU A 61 -10.28 -10.62 -1.60
N TYR A 62 -9.30 -11.20 -2.31
CA TYR A 62 -8.51 -12.33 -1.84
C TYR A 62 -7.04 -12.16 -2.22
N SER A 63 -6.15 -12.70 -1.39
CA SER A 63 -4.71 -12.77 -1.66
C SER A 63 -4.20 -14.14 -1.23
N SER A 64 -3.39 -14.78 -2.08
CA SER A 64 -2.69 -16.02 -1.72
C SER A 64 -1.45 -15.72 -0.87
N PHE A 65 -1.16 -16.60 0.08
CA PHE A 65 0.07 -16.58 0.87
C PHE A 65 0.86 -17.85 0.61
N ASP A 66 1.59 -17.84 -0.50
CA ASP A 66 2.32 -19.02 -0.98
C ASP A 66 3.70 -19.15 -0.31
N PRO A 67 4.27 -20.37 -0.22
CA PRO A 67 5.56 -20.62 0.44
C PRO A 67 6.72 -19.77 -0.07
N TYR A 68 6.66 -19.29 -1.34
CA TYR A 68 7.71 -18.43 -1.90
C TYR A 68 7.86 -17.09 -1.16
N ILE A 69 6.79 -16.60 -0.51
CA ILE A 69 6.80 -15.33 0.24
C ILE A 69 7.78 -15.44 1.40
N TYR A 70 7.81 -16.59 2.07
CA TYR A 70 8.69 -16.84 3.20
C TYR A 70 10.17 -16.64 2.85
N GLY A 71 10.61 -17.17 1.70
CA GLY A 71 11.98 -17.00 1.21
C GLY A 71 12.37 -15.56 0.86
N ARG A 72 11.41 -14.63 0.81
CA ARG A 72 11.62 -13.21 0.53
C ARG A 72 11.54 -12.33 1.78
N ILE A 73 11.00 -12.83 2.89
CA ILE A 73 11.00 -12.18 4.21
C ILE A 73 12.35 -12.52 4.88
N ARG A 74 13.42 -11.87 4.43
CA ARG A 74 14.79 -12.16 4.87
C ARG A 74 15.65 -10.91 4.89
N ASP A 75 16.81 -11.00 5.54
CA ASP A 75 17.83 -9.95 5.47
C ASP A 75 18.32 -9.78 4.02
N PRO A 76 18.40 -8.54 3.50
CA PRO A 76 18.89 -8.27 2.16
C PRO A 76 20.34 -8.67 1.91
N LYS A 77 21.16 -8.86 2.95
CA LYS A 77 22.56 -9.30 2.85
C LYS A 77 22.68 -10.78 2.46
N VAL A 78 21.65 -11.60 2.71
CA VAL A 78 21.64 -12.99 2.29
C VAL A 78 21.49 -13.07 0.77
N LYS A 79 22.33 -13.81 0.06
CA LYS A 79 22.20 -13.93 -1.40
C LYS A 79 21.09 -14.93 -1.75
N SER A 80 20.21 -14.54 -2.67
CA SER A 80 19.22 -15.42 -3.31
C SER A 80 18.86 -14.86 -4.68
N TYR A 81 18.40 -15.72 -5.58
CA TYR A 81 17.94 -15.34 -6.91
C TYR A 81 16.70 -14.42 -6.88
N SER A 82 15.88 -14.54 -5.84
CA SER A 82 14.72 -13.66 -5.63
C SER A 82 15.08 -12.48 -4.71
N PRO A 83 14.73 -11.24 -5.09
CA PRO A 83 15.01 -10.08 -4.24
C PRO A 83 14.14 -10.13 -2.98
N PRO A 84 14.69 -9.74 -1.82
CA PRO A 84 13.96 -9.69 -0.56
C PRO A 84 12.84 -8.64 -0.61
N PHE A 85 11.88 -8.74 0.30
CA PHE A 85 10.95 -7.64 0.55
C PHE A 85 11.64 -6.46 1.22
N GLU A 86 11.17 -5.27 0.91
CA GLU A 86 11.63 -4.04 1.54
C GLU A 86 10.95 -3.90 2.91
N LEU A 87 11.70 -3.45 3.92
CA LEU A 87 11.13 -3.10 5.22
C LEU A 87 10.10 -1.98 5.05
N ASP A 88 9.05 -2.02 5.86
CA ASP A 88 7.86 -1.15 5.82
C ASP A 88 6.99 -1.23 4.54
N ALA A 89 7.33 -2.15 3.63
CA ALA A 89 6.54 -2.43 2.45
C ALA A 89 5.43 -3.45 2.75
N SER A 90 4.36 -3.37 1.95
CA SER A 90 3.32 -4.40 1.97
C SER A 90 3.82 -5.70 1.33
N LEU A 91 3.38 -6.84 1.86
CA LEU A 91 3.72 -8.19 1.36
C LEU A 91 3.11 -8.57 0.00
N ARG A 92 2.79 -7.59 -0.84
CA ARG A 92 2.23 -7.83 -2.17
C ARG A 92 3.33 -8.12 -3.19
N PRO A 93 3.05 -8.87 -4.28
CA PRO A 93 3.93 -8.90 -5.44
C PRO A 93 4.17 -7.46 -5.91
N ARG A 94 5.41 -7.16 -6.34
CA ARG A 94 5.82 -5.83 -6.80
C ARG A 94 5.13 -5.50 -8.15
N LEU A 95 3.83 -5.20 -8.10
CA LEU A 95 3.02 -4.76 -9.23
C LEU A 95 2.91 -3.23 -9.31
N ALA A 96 3.36 -2.51 -8.29
CA ALA A 96 3.46 -1.06 -8.36
C ALA A 96 4.56 -0.66 -9.35
N TYR A 97 4.20 0.10 -10.39
CA TYR A 97 5.15 0.77 -11.27
C TYR A 97 6.09 1.59 -10.41
N ARG A 98 7.36 1.19 -10.37
CA ARG A 98 8.37 1.92 -9.61
C ARG A 98 8.64 3.21 -10.39
N GLU A 99 8.02 4.31 -9.96
CA GLU A 99 8.46 5.65 -10.31
C GLU A 99 9.92 5.75 -9.90
N ARG A 100 10.80 5.46 -10.85
CA ARG A 100 12.21 5.74 -10.75
C ARG A 100 12.26 7.26 -10.75
N LEU A 101 12.26 7.82 -9.55
CA LEU A 101 12.38 9.24 -9.24
C LEU A 101 12.92 9.98 -10.46
N ARG A 102 12.07 10.81 -11.07
CA ARG A 102 12.45 11.86 -12.00
C ARG A 102 13.42 12.79 -11.26
N ARG A 103 14.66 12.34 -11.08
CA ARG A 103 15.74 13.10 -10.47
C ARG A 103 16.22 14.08 -11.53
N LYS A 104 15.75 15.31 -11.37
CA LYS A 104 16.35 16.58 -11.77
C LYS A 104 16.83 16.70 -13.23
N GLY A 105 16.06 17.44 -14.01
CA GLY A 105 16.56 18.18 -15.17
C GLY A 105 16.26 17.54 -16.53
N SER A 106 15.22 18.01 -17.20
CA SER A 106 15.13 17.99 -18.67
C SER A 106 14.19 19.12 -19.11
N PRO A 107 14.67 20.11 -19.88
CA PRO A 107 13.81 21.14 -20.44
C PRO A 107 13.12 20.65 -21.72
N LEU A 108 12.01 21.33 -22.03
CA LEU A 108 11.05 21.19 -23.14
C LEU A 108 9.95 20.14 -22.92
#